data_AF-A0A7C7A714-F1
#
_entry.id   AF-A0A7C7A714-F1
#
_cell.length_a   1.000
_cell.length_b   1.000
_cell.length_c   1.000
_cell.angle_alpha   90.00
_cell.angle_beta   90.00
_cell.angle_gamma   90.00
#
_symmetry.space_group_name_H-M   'P 1'
#
loop_
_entity.id
_entity.type
_entity.pdbx_description
1 polymer ?
#
loop_
_entity_poly.entity_id
_entity_poly.type
_entity_poly.pdbx_seq_one_letter_code
_entity_poly.pdbx_strand_id
1 'polypeptide(L)' 'MKETVDPKQAEAVKSYLSEKSGSNITLDDGRIVTLLKGDIKEKGNEFILIYRYQLIS' A
#
# COMPACT_ATOMS: atom_id res chain seq x y z
N MET A 1 -11.77 0.96 2.00
CA MET A 1 -11.38 0.58 3.37
C MET A 1 -10.31 1.56 3.84
N LYS A 2 -10.26 1.94 5.11
CA LYS A 2 -9.16 2.76 5.67
C LYS A 2 -8.32 1.85 6.54
N GLU A 3 -7.06 1.68 6.18
CA GLU A 3 -6.10 0.92 6.97
C GLU A 3 -5.15 1.89 7.65
N THR A 4 -4.96 1.72 8.96
CA THR A 4 -4.03 2.51 9.76
C THR A 4 -2.74 1.71 9.96
N VAL A 5 -1.63 2.43 10.00
CA VAL A 5 -0.29 1.88 10.21
C VAL A 5 0.20 2.39 11.56
N ASP A 6 0.88 1.53 12.32
CA ASP A 6 1.56 1.96 13.53
C ASP A 6 2.65 2.99 13.15
N PRO A 7 2.74 4.15 13.81
CA PRO A 7 3.78 5.16 13.55
C PRO A 7 5.19 4.57 13.47
N LYS A 8 5.51 3.57 14.30
CA LYS A 8 6.82 2.90 14.35
C LYS A 8 7.13 2.11 13.08
N GLN A 9 6.11 1.73 12.32
CA GLN A 9 6.21 0.94 11.11
C GLN A 9 6.02 1.79 9.83
N ALA A 10 5.66 3.07 9.96
CA ALA A 10 5.32 3.93 8.83
C ALA A 10 6.42 3.98 7.76
N GLU A 11 7.68 4.19 8.16
CA GLU A 11 8.82 4.25 7.23
C GLU A 11 9.14 2.89 6.59
N ALA A 12 9.02 1.79 7.35
CA ALA A 12 9.22 0.44 6.84
C ALA A 12 8.17 0.08 5.79
N VAL A 13 6.89 0.39 6.08
CA VAL A 13 5.78 0.17 5.16
C VAL A 13 5.93 1.05 3.92
N LYS A 14 6.33 2.32 4.07
CA LYS A 14 6.57 3.22 2.94
C LYS A 14 7.67 2.70 2.00
N SER A 15 8.77 2.22 2.58
CA SER A 15 9.87 1.61 1.82
C SER A 15 9.41 0.36 1.08
N TYR A 16 8.70 -0.53 1.76
CA TYR A 16 8.13 -1.73 1.16
C TYR A 16 7.20 -1.41 -0.03
N LEU A 17 6.29 -0.43 0.13
CA LEU A 17 5.37 -0.03 -0.93
C LEU A 17 6.09 0.58 -2.13
N SER A 18 7.17 1.34 -1.88
CA SER A 18 8.00 1.90 -2.95
C SER A 18 8.70 0.80 -3.74
N GLU A 19 9.27 -0.20 -3.06
CA GLU A 19 9.92 -1.35 -3.71
C GLU A 19 8.94 -2.22 -4.49
N LYS A 20 7.71 -2.36 -4.00
CA LYS A 20 6.66 -3.13 -4.67
C LYS A 20 5.94 -2.36 -5.77
N SER A 21 6.21 -1.07 -5.93
CA SER A 21 5.63 -0.27 -7.01
C SER A 21 6.03 -0.86 -8.38
N GLY A 22 5.04 -1.07 -9.24
CA GLY A 22 5.19 -1.76 -10.53
C GLY A 22 5.16 -3.30 -10.46
N SER A 23 5.09 -3.89 -9.26
CA SER A 23 5.02 -5.35 -9.10
C SER A 23 3.58 -5.87 -9.15
N ASN A 24 3.45 -7.14 -9.52
CA ASN A 24 2.18 -7.86 -9.49
C ASN A 24 1.95 -8.46 -8.10
N ILE A 25 0.76 -8.23 -7.54
CA ILE A 25 0.32 -8.71 -6.23
C ILE A 25 -0.94 -9.52 -6.43
N THR A 26 -1.02 -10.69 -5.80
CA THR A 26 -2.25 -11.49 -5.75
C THR A 26 -3.07 -11.04 -4.54
N LEU A 27 -4.30 -10.62 -4.78
CA LEU A 27 -5.25 -10.27 -3.73
C LEU A 27 -5.83 -11.54 -3.09
N ASP A 28 -6.42 -11.41 -1.91
CA ASP A 28 -7.03 -12.53 -1.17
C ASP A 28 -8.15 -13.24 -1.93
N ASP A 29 -8.78 -12.56 -2.91
CA ASP A 29 -9.80 -13.14 -3.78
C ASP A 29 -9.24 -13.77 -5.07
N GLY A 30 -7.92 -13.92 -5.16
CA GLY A 30 -7.21 -14.57 -6.26
C GLY A 30 -6.96 -13.67 -7.47
N ARG A 31 -7.41 -12.41 -7.46
CA ARG A 31 -7.15 -11.46 -8.55
C ARG A 31 -5.70 -10.97 -8.52
N ILE A 32 -5.09 -10.85 -9.70
CA ILE A 32 -3.76 -10.28 -9.85
C ILE A 32 -3.90 -8.80 -10.18
N VAL A 33 -3.22 -7.96 -9.40
CA VAL A 33 -3.17 -6.52 -9.61
C VAL A 33 -1.73 -6.05 -9.74
N THR A 34 -1.49 -5.05 -10.57
CA THR A 34 -0.23 -4.31 -10.55
C THR A 34 -0.34 -3.19 -9.52
N LEU A 35 0.53 -3.18 -8.51
CA LEU A 35 0.62 -2.06 -7.58
C LEU A 35 1.24 -0.87 -8.32
N LEU A 36 0.50 0.21 -8.51
CA LEU A 36 0.98 1.39 -9.23
C LEU A 36 1.72 2.36 -8.31
N LYS A 37 1.23 2.53 -7.09
CA LYS A 37 1.81 3.39 -6.07
C LYS A 37 1.25 3.01 -4.71
N GLY A 38 2.08 3.04 -3.68
CA GLY A 38 1.65 3.02 -2.28
C GLY A 38 2.41 4.08 -1.49
N ASP A 39 1.76 4.65 -0.48
CA ASP A 39 2.35 5.63 0.43
C ASP A 39 1.61 5.62 1.78
N ILE A 40 2.16 6.34 2.74
CA ILE A 40 1.54 6.58 4.05
C ILE A 40 1.19 8.06 4.16
N LYS A 41 -0.08 8.34 4.43
CA LYS A 41 -0.57 9.69 4.70
C LYS A 41 -0.68 9.92 6.21
N GLU A 42 0.07 10.87 6.73
CA GLU A 42 -0.14 11.38 8.09
C GLU A 42 -1.40 12.26 8.17
N LYS A 43 -2.21 12.02 9.20
CA LYS A 43 -3.34 12.87 9.56
C LYS A 43 -3.46 12.96 11.08
N GLY A 44 -2.89 14.01 11.66
CA GLY A 44 -2.85 14.17 13.11
C GLY A 44 -1.93 13.12 13.72
N ASN A 45 -2.49 12.21 14.52
CA ASN A 45 -1.75 11.11 15.16
C ASN A 45 -1.96 9.75 14.46
N GLU A 46 -2.56 9.76 13.27
CA GLU A 46 -2.85 8.56 12.48
C GLU A 46 -1.99 8.52 11.22
N PHE A 47 -1.43 7.34 10.92
CA PHE A 47 -0.75 7.03 9.68
C PHE A 47 -1.68 6.16 8.85
N ILE A 48 -2.12 6.66 7.70
CA ILE A 48 -3.13 6.01 6.87
C ILE A 48 -2.45 5.46 5.62
N LEU A 49 -2.62 4.16 5.38
CA LEU A 49 -2.16 3.53 4.16
C LEU A 49 -2.99 4.02 2.97
N ILE A 50 -2.31 4.52 1.94
CA ILE A 50 -2.90 4.90 0.66
C ILE A 50 -2.21 4.16 -0.47
N TYR A 51 -2.97 3.57 -1.37
CA TYR A 51 -2.41 2.83 -2.49
C TYR A 51 -3.32 2.90 -3.71
N ARG A 52 -2.70 2.71 -4.87
CA ARG A 52 -3.34 2.63 -6.17
C ARG A 52 -2.83 1.38 -6.86
N TYR A 53 -3.76 0.59 -7.38
CA TYR A 53 -3.46 -0.60 -8.15
C TYR A 53 -4.31 -0.62 -9.42
N GLN A 54 -3.89 -1.44 -10.37
CA GLN A 54 -4.63 -1.74 -11.59
C GLN A 54 -4.85 -3.24 -11.67
N LEU A 55 -6.09 -3.64 -11.97
CA LEU A 55 -6.40 -5.04 -12.23
C LEU A 55 -5.73 -5.46 -13.54
N ILE A 56 -5.02 -6.59 -13.51
CA ILE A 56 -4.52 -7.22 -14.72
C ILE A 56 -5.66 -8.10 -15.23
N SER A 57 -6.26 -7.69 -16.36
CA SER A 57 -7.32 -8.45 -17.03
C SER A 57 -6.76 -9.60 -17.85
#